data_AF-A0A8F4FQJ7-F1
#
_entry.id   AF-A0A8F4FQJ7-F1
#
_cell.length_a   1.000
_cell.length_b   1.000
_cell.length_c   1.000
_cell.angle_alpha   90.00
_cell.angle_beta   90.00
_cell.angle_gamma   90.00
#
_symmetry.space_group_name_H-M   'P 1'
#
loop_
_entity.id
_entity.type
_entity.pdbx_description
1 polymer ?
#
loop_
_entity_poly.entity_id
_entity_poly.type
_entity_poly.pdbx_seq_one_letter_code
_entity_poly.pdbx_strand_id
1 'polypeptide(L)' 'MANVDDAKGRVKEAAGNLTGDKDLEREGKVDQVVGNIKEAVGDAADKVKDALHKDK' A
#
# COMPACT_ATOMS: atom_id res chain seq x y z
N MET A 1 14.04 29.14 -26.40
CA MET A 1 12.74 28.82 -25.78
C MET A 1 12.92 27.51 -25.04
N ALA A 2 13.53 27.55 -23.85
CA ALA A 2 13.92 26.36 -23.08
C ALA A 2 13.58 26.48 -21.58
N ASN A 3 13.10 27.64 -21.12
CA ASN A 3 12.81 27.89 -19.70
C ASN A 3 11.33 27.70 -19.34
N VAL A 4 10.43 27.79 -20.33
CA VAL A 4 8.98 27.62 -20.10
C VAL A 4 8.66 26.15 -19.89
N ASP A 5 9.31 25.26 -20.62
CA ASP A 5 9.12 23.81 -20.51
C ASP A 5 9.62 23.27 -19.15
N ASP A 6 10.75 23.77 -18.65
CA ASP A 6 11.25 23.47 -17.29
C ASP A 6 10.32 23.96 -16.18
N ALA A 7 9.77 25.18 -16.32
CA ALA A 7 8.81 25.71 -15.37
C ALA A 7 7.50 24.93 -15.38
N LYS A 8 7.02 24.55 -16.57
CA LYS A 8 5.81 23.74 -16.74
C LYS A 8 6.00 22.33 -16.20
N GLY A 9 7.18 21.73 -16.41
CA GLY A 9 7.58 20.45 -15.85
C GLY A 9 7.50 20.45 -14.33
N ARG A 10 8.14 21.43 -13.67
CA ARG A 10 8.09 21.57 -12.20
C ARG A 10 6.69 21.79 -11.65
N VAL A 11 5.84 22.56 -12.34
CA VAL A 11 4.44 22.75 -11.92
C VAL A 11 3.63 21.45 -12.08
N LYS A 12 3.89 20.67 -13.12
CA LYS A 12 3.21 19.39 -13.37
C LYS A 12 3.66 18.30 -12.39
N GLU A 13 4.93 18.30 -12.03
CA GLU A 13 5.51 17.40 -11.03
C GLU A 13 4.99 17.73 -9.63
N ALA A 14 4.93 19.02 -9.28
CA ALA A 14 4.30 19.48 -8.04
C ALA A 14 2.81 19.13 -8.00
N ALA A 15 2.07 19.35 -9.09
CA ALA A 15 0.66 18.99 -9.19
C ALA A 15 0.44 17.46 -9.15
N GLY A 16 1.30 16.66 -9.79
CA GLY A 16 1.23 15.20 -9.76
C GLY A 16 1.51 14.63 -8.37
N ASN A 17 2.51 15.15 -7.68
CA ASN A 17 2.79 14.78 -6.29
C ASN A 17 1.68 15.26 -5.34
N LEU A 18 1.02 16.38 -5.67
CA LEU A 18 -0.14 16.88 -4.92
C LEU A 18 -1.45 16.10 -5.18
N THR A 19 -1.64 15.53 -6.38
CA THR A 19 -2.90 14.89 -6.81
C THR A 19 -2.84 13.36 -6.91
N GLY A 20 -1.68 12.74 -7.07
CA GLY A 20 -1.57 11.31 -7.40
C GLY A 20 -0.70 10.49 -6.43
N ASP A 21 0.34 11.07 -5.83
CA ASP A 21 1.19 10.33 -4.88
C ASP A 21 0.52 10.14 -3.52
N LYS A 22 -0.34 11.07 -3.08
CA LYS A 22 -1.00 10.97 -1.76
C LYS A 22 -2.10 9.92 -1.72
N ASP A 23 -2.88 9.78 -2.77
CA ASP A 23 -3.90 8.74 -2.84
C ASP A 23 -3.26 7.36 -2.97
N LEU A 24 -2.22 7.20 -3.83
CA LEU A 24 -1.50 5.93 -3.97
C LEU A 24 -0.68 5.54 -2.71
N GLU A 25 -0.04 6.50 -2.04
CA GLU A 25 0.71 6.22 -0.80
C GLU A 25 -0.23 5.87 0.37
N ARG A 26 -1.44 6.44 0.37
CA ARG A 26 -2.46 6.15 1.38
C ARG A 26 -3.13 4.80 1.12
N GLU A 27 -3.42 4.47 -0.13
CA GLU A 27 -3.91 3.15 -0.52
C GLU A 27 -2.86 2.08 -0.21
N GLY A 28 -1.60 2.31 -0.57
CA GLY A 28 -0.49 1.39 -0.29
C GLY A 28 -0.23 1.13 1.20
N LYS A 29 -0.32 2.16 2.06
CA LYS A 29 -0.21 1.96 3.52
C LYS A 29 -1.40 1.20 4.11
N VAL A 30 -2.61 1.49 3.63
CA VAL A 30 -3.81 0.77 4.08
C VAL A 30 -3.76 -0.68 3.61
N ASP A 31 -3.37 -0.94 2.37
CA ASP A 31 -3.21 -2.30 1.84
C ASP A 31 -2.11 -3.07 2.56
N GLN A 32 -0.97 -2.44 2.91
CA GLN A 32 0.04 -3.10 3.73
C GLN A 32 -0.47 -3.47 5.12
N VAL A 33 -1.24 -2.58 5.77
CA VAL A 33 -1.82 -2.86 7.09
C VAL A 33 -2.87 -3.97 7.00
N VAL A 34 -3.76 -3.91 6.02
CA VAL A 34 -4.80 -4.92 5.79
C VAL A 34 -4.16 -6.27 5.41
N GLY A 35 -3.10 -6.26 4.61
CA GLY A 35 -2.31 -7.43 4.24
C GLY A 35 -1.68 -8.09 5.46
N ASN A 36 -0.98 -7.33 6.30
CA ASN A 36 -0.36 -7.84 7.52
C ASN A 36 -1.41 -8.40 8.51
N ILE A 37 -2.57 -7.76 8.63
CA ILE A 37 -3.66 -8.26 9.48
C ILE A 37 -4.24 -9.56 8.93
N LYS A 38 -4.48 -9.65 7.61
CA LYS A 38 -4.97 -10.88 6.98
C LYS A 38 -3.98 -12.03 7.13
N GLU A 39 -2.69 -11.77 6.96
CA GLU A 39 -1.63 -12.77 7.12
C GLU A 39 -1.58 -13.29 8.57
N ALA A 40 -1.55 -12.39 9.56
CA ALA A 40 -1.53 -12.77 10.97
C ALA A 40 -2.79 -13.55 11.41
N VAL A 41 -3.96 -13.18 10.90
CA VAL A 41 -5.22 -13.90 11.16
C VAL A 41 -5.21 -15.27 10.47
N GLY A 42 -4.69 -15.34 9.24
CA GLY A 42 -4.51 -16.59 8.50
C GLY A 42 -3.60 -17.56 9.25
N ASP A 43 -2.39 -17.13 9.62
CA ASP A 43 -1.43 -17.94 10.38
C ASP A 43 -2.00 -18.42 11.74
N ALA A 44 -2.73 -17.56 12.44
CA ALA A 44 -3.37 -17.93 13.70
C ALA A 44 -4.47 -18.98 13.49
N ALA A 45 -5.32 -18.80 12.47
CA ALA A 45 -6.38 -19.75 12.14
C ALA A 45 -5.80 -21.10 11.69
N ASP A 46 -4.75 -21.10 10.85
CA ASP A 46 -4.06 -22.31 10.40
C ASP A 46 -3.44 -23.07 11.57
N LYS A 47 -2.74 -22.38 12.49
CA LYS A 47 -2.19 -23.03 13.71
C LYS A 47 -3.25 -23.65 14.60
N VAL A 48 -4.38 -22.98 14.80
CA VAL A 48 -5.51 -23.52 15.58
C VAL A 48 -6.09 -24.74 14.89
N LYS A 49 -6.27 -24.68 13.57
CA LYS A 49 -6.82 -25.79 12.79
C LYS A 49 -5.89 -26.99 12.76
N ASP A 50 -4.58 -26.76 12.66
CA ASP A 50 -3.56 -27.81 12.69
C ASP A 50 -3.48 -28.45 14.08
N ALA A 51 -3.55 -27.67 15.16
CA ALA A 51 -3.63 -28.19 16.53
C ALA A 51 -4.89 -29.05 16.74
N LEU A 52 -6.05 -28.62 16.25
CA LEU A 52 -7.31 -29.37 16.35
C LEU A 52 -7.33 -30.63 15.49
N HIS A 53 -6.60 -30.65 14.37
CA HIS A 53 -6.49 -31.83 13.51
C HIS A 53 -5.45 -32.84 14.02
N LYS A 54 -4.45 -32.41 14.80
CA LYS A 54 -3.40 -33.29 15.33
C LYS A 54 -3.87 -34.20 16.46
N ASP A 55 -5.01 -33.88 17.08
CA ASP A 55 -5.65 -34.66 18.15
C ASP A 55 -6.65 -35.74 17.64
N LYS A 56 -6.67 -36.04 16.32
CA LYS A 56 -7.52 -37.09 15.74
C LYS A 56 -6.73 -38.25 15.13
#